data_AF-A0A9W8L162-F1
#
_entry.id   AF-A0A9W8L162-F1
#
_cell.length_a   1.000
_cell.length_b   1.000
_cell.length_c   1.000
_cell.angle_alpha   90.00
_cell.angle_beta   90.00
_cell.angle_gamma   90.00
#
_symmetry.space_group_name_H-M   'P 1'
#
loop_
_entity.id
_entity.type
_entity.pdbx_description
1 polymer ?
#
loop_
_entity_poly.entity_id
_entity_poly.type
_entity_poly.pdbx_seq_one_letter_code
_entity_poly.pdbx_strand_id
1 'polypeptide(L)'
;TKVVAEFVWRVYEAQFFAIKDIGSAEVLANLWDLYVYQPSKADGRVLPEGLVAVELAQGDVVRAGFKNSTQEAIDSGLFGAPSFTTEDGDMYWGNDRLLDALAHHHPTPGTSGFSAKANL
;
A
#
# COMPACT_ATOMS: atom_id res chain seq x y z
N THR A 1 -3.49 -6.11 -3.89
CA THR A 1 -4.66 -6.49 -4.74
C THR A 1 -5.31 -5.23 -5.27
N LYS A 2 -6.18 -5.31 -6.29
CA LYS A 2 -6.91 -4.14 -6.82
C LYS A 2 -7.69 -3.38 -5.73
N VAL A 3 -8.33 -4.12 -4.81
CA VAL A 3 -9.08 -3.56 -3.67
C VAL A 3 -8.20 -2.68 -2.77
N VAL A 4 -7.01 -3.16 -2.39
CA VAL A 4 -6.09 -2.39 -1.54
C VAL A 4 -5.56 -1.15 -2.26
N ALA A 5 -5.23 -1.27 -3.55
CA ALA A 5 -4.78 -0.14 -4.35
C ALA A 5 -5.87 0.94 -4.47
N GLU A 6 -7.12 0.53 -4.70
CA GLU A 6 -8.27 1.43 -4.74
C GLU A 6 -8.47 2.13 -3.39
N PHE A 7 -8.42 1.40 -2.27
CA PHE A 7 -8.54 2.01 -0.94
C PHE A 7 -7.46 3.06 -0.68
N VAL A 8 -6.19 2.76 -0.98
CA VAL A 8 -5.07 3.71 -0.85
C VAL A 8 -5.32 4.95 -1.71
N TRP A 9 -5.72 4.77 -2.98
CA TRP A 9 -6.07 5.87 -3.86
C TRP A 9 -7.15 6.78 -3.26
N ARG A 10 -8.20 6.20 -2.68
CA ARG A 10 -9.31 6.95 -2.06
C ARG A 10 -8.90 7.68 -0.79
N VAL A 11 -7.92 7.17 -0.05
CA VAL A 11 -7.29 7.90 1.07
C VAL A 11 -6.51 9.13 0.56
N TYR A 12 -5.74 8.98 -0.53
CA TYR A 12 -5.07 10.13 -1.17
C TYR A 12 -6.08 11.17 -1.68
N GLU A 13 -7.14 10.74 -2.37
CA GLU A 13 -8.21 11.63 -2.84
C GLU A 13 -8.89 12.36 -1.67
N ALA A 14 -9.17 11.66 -0.57
CA ALA A 14 -9.76 12.26 0.63
C ALA A 14 -8.87 13.37 1.21
N GLN A 15 -7.57 13.13 1.34
CA GLN A 15 -6.62 14.11 1.88
C GLN A 15 -6.37 15.27 0.92
N PHE A 16 -6.01 14.98 -0.33
CA PHE A 16 -5.43 15.97 -1.23
C PHE A 16 -6.45 16.67 -2.11
N PHE A 17 -7.58 16.03 -2.44
CA PHE A 17 -8.61 16.62 -3.31
C PHE A 17 -9.83 17.07 -2.51
N ALA A 18 -10.29 16.25 -1.57
CA ALA A 18 -11.47 16.54 -0.77
C ALA A 18 -11.17 17.25 0.56
N ILE A 19 -9.88 17.41 0.92
CA ILE A 19 -9.42 18.11 2.13
C ILE A 19 -10.10 17.57 3.41
N LYS A 20 -10.21 16.25 3.51
CA LYS A 20 -10.73 15.55 4.69
C LYS A 20 -9.60 15.21 5.65
N ASP A 21 -9.91 15.13 6.93
CA ASP A 21 -8.98 14.62 7.95
C ASP A 21 -8.86 13.10 7.86
N ILE A 22 -7.76 12.60 7.30
CA ILE A 22 -7.47 11.16 7.25
C ILE A 22 -6.96 10.59 8.58
N GLY A 23 -6.78 11.41 9.61
CA GLY A 23 -6.60 10.98 11.00
C GLY A 23 -7.93 10.62 11.68
N SER A 24 -9.07 10.98 11.08
CA SER A 24 -10.40 10.65 11.59
C SER A 24 -10.76 9.18 11.36
N ALA A 25 -11.09 8.48 12.45
CA ALA A 25 -11.61 7.11 12.41
C ALA A 25 -12.87 7.00 11.55
N GLU A 26 -13.75 8.01 11.58
CA GLU A 26 -14.98 8.03 10.79
C GLU A 26 -14.69 8.13 9.29
N VAL A 27 -13.73 8.97 8.89
CA VAL A 27 -13.34 9.11 7.49
C VAL A 27 -12.75 7.80 6.97
N LEU A 28 -11.81 7.19 7.70
CA LEU A 28 -11.19 5.93 7.31
C LEU A 28 -12.18 4.76 7.31
N ALA A 29 -13.07 4.67 8.30
CA ALA A 29 -14.11 3.64 8.35
C ALA A 29 -15.05 3.72 7.15
N ASN A 30 -15.52 4.91 6.80
CA ASN A 30 -16.39 5.12 5.65
C ASN A 30 -15.70 4.72 4.33
N LEU A 31 -14.43 5.07 4.14
CA LEU A 31 -13.66 4.66 2.96
C LEU A 31 -13.42 3.15 2.93
N TRP A 32 -13.11 2.53 4.08
CA TRP A 32 -12.97 1.09 4.19
C TRP A 32 -14.26 0.37 3.81
N ASP A 33 -15.40 0.83 4.29
CA ASP A 33 -16.68 0.20 3.98
C ASP A 33 -16.98 0.21 2.49
N LEU A 34 -16.83 1.38 1.85
CA LEU A 34 -17.13 1.56 0.43
C LEU A 34 -16.16 0.80 -0.49
N TYR A 35 -14.87 0.82 -0.18
CA TYR A 35 -13.82 0.39 -1.12
C TYR A 35 -13.13 -0.92 -0.72
N VAL A 36 -13.33 -1.42 0.50
CA VAL A 36 -12.75 -2.68 0.97
C VAL A 36 -13.82 -3.67 1.39
N TYR A 37 -14.66 -3.35 2.37
CA TYR A 37 -15.65 -4.30 2.91
C TYR A 37 -16.68 -4.71 1.88
N GLN A 38 -17.38 -3.77 1.24
CA GLN A 38 -18.43 -4.10 0.26
C GLN A 38 -17.89 -4.88 -0.96
N PRO A 39 -16.78 -4.46 -1.60
CA PRO A 39 -16.20 -5.23 -2.70
C PRO A 39 -15.71 -6.62 -2.26
N SER A 40 -15.05 -6.72 -1.10
CA SER A 40 -14.54 -8.00 -0.61
C SER A 40 -15.64 -8.98 -0.22
N LYS A 41 -16.76 -8.47 0.31
CA LYS A 41 -17.95 -9.26 0.63
C LYS A 41 -18.60 -9.82 -0.63
N ALA A 42 -18.65 -9.05 -1.71
CA ALA A 42 -19.14 -9.53 -3.01
C ALA A 42 -18.26 -10.68 -3.56
N ASP A 43 -16.96 -10.65 -3.28
CA ASP A 43 -16.00 -11.72 -3.60
C ASP A 43 -16.00 -12.89 -2.59
N GLY A 44 -16.95 -12.93 -1.66
CA GLY A 44 -17.10 -14.00 -0.66
C GLY A 44 -16.07 -13.97 0.48
N ARG A 45 -15.31 -12.87 0.64
CA ARG A 45 -14.35 -12.71 1.74
C ARG A 45 -15.04 -12.15 2.96
N VAL A 46 -14.61 -12.62 4.14
CA VAL A 46 -15.09 -12.11 5.43
C VAL A 46 -14.06 -11.13 5.96
N LEU A 47 -14.41 -9.85 5.96
CA LEU A 47 -13.63 -8.76 6.52
C LEU A 47 -14.48 -7.97 7.53
N PRO A 48 -13.86 -7.31 8.52
CA PRO A 48 -14.58 -6.42 9.44
C PRO A 48 -15.16 -5.19 8.73
N GLU A 49 -16.26 -4.67 9.26
CA GLU A 49 -16.82 -3.36 8.90
C GLU A 49 -15.89 -2.23 9.36
N GLY A 50 -16.05 -1.04 8.79
CA GLY A 50 -15.09 0.07 8.85
C GLY A 50 -14.63 0.44 10.25
N LEU A 51 -15.55 0.69 11.18
CA LEU A 51 -15.18 1.07 12.55
C LEU A 51 -14.46 -0.07 13.28
N VAL A 52 -14.87 -1.32 13.04
CA VAL A 52 -14.19 -2.49 13.60
C VAL A 52 -12.79 -2.66 12.99
N ALA A 53 -12.64 -2.41 11.69
CA ALA A 53 -11.36 -2.46 11.00
C ALA A 53 -10.39 -1.39 11.54
N VAL A 54 -10.87 -0.17 11.77
CA VAL A 54 -10.08 0.91 12.37
C VAL A 54 -9.63 0.56 13.80
N GLU A 55 -10.52 -0.01 14.60
CA GLU A 55 -10.18 -0.48 15.96
C GLU A 55 -9.11 -1.58 15.91
N LEU A 56 -9.29 -2.58 15.05
CA LEU A 56 -8.31 -3.65 14.85
C LEU A 56 -6.96 -3.11 14.38
N ALA A 57 -6.94 -2.05 13.56
CA ALA A 57 -5.72 -1.41 13.09
C ALA A 57 -4.92 -0.74 14.22
N GLN A 58 -5.54 -0.42 15.36
CA GLN A 58 -4.87 0.10 16.55
C GLN A 58 -4.27 -1.00 17.43
N GLY A 59 -4.60 -2.27 17.18
CA GLY A 59 -4.12 -3.40 17.97
C GLY A 59 -2.60 -3.57 17.92
N ASP A 60 -2.04 -4.09 19.02
CA ASP A 60 -0.58 -4.22 19.19
C ASP A 60 0.10 -5.00 18.08
N VAL A 61 -0.55 -6.06 17.57
CA VAL A 61 -0.03 -6.90 16.47
C VAL A 61 0.12 -6.09 15.18
N VAL A 62 -0.89 -5.29 14.82
CA VAL A 62 -0.86 -4.46 13.61
C VAL A 62 0.17 -3.34 13.75
N ARG A 63 0.22 -2.72 14.92
CA ARG A 63 1.22 -1.68 15.22
C ARG A 63 2.65 -2.21 15.18
N ALA A 64 2.89 -3.41 15.70
CA ALA A 64 4.19 -4.07 15.62
C ALA A 64 4.55 -4.39 14.16
N GLY A 65 3.60 -4.91 13.38
CA GLY A 65 3.78 -5.13 11.94
C GLY A 65 4.16 -3.85 11.19
N PHE A 66 3.44 -2.75 11.42
CA PHE A 66 3.75 -1.45 10.82
C PHE A 66 5.18 -0.98 11.15
N LYS A 67 5.62 -1.13 12.41
CA LYS A 67 6.98 -0.80 12.82
C LYS A 67 8.02 -1.68 12.15
N ASN A 68 7.76 -2.99 12.07
CA ASN A 68 8.68 -3.94 11.44
C ASN A 68 8.84 -3.64 9.96
N SER A 69 7.75 -3.43 9.21
CA SER A 69 7.83 -3.05 7.79
C SER A 69 8.55 -1.71 7.59
N THR A 70 8.38 -0.76 8.51
CA THR A 70 9.13 0.51 8.47
C THR A 70 10.63 0.27 8.71
N GLN A 71 10.97 -0.60 9.66
CA GLN A 71 12.36 -0.93 9.96
C GLN A 71 13.03 -1.70 8.81
N GLU A 72 12.33 -2.64 8.18
CA GLU A 72 12.81 -3.34 6.98
C GLU A 72 13.11 -2.36 5.82
N ALA A 73 12.27 -1.35 5.63
CA ALA A 73 12.52 -0.28 4.66
C ALA A 73 13.78 0.52 5.01
N ILE A 74 13.96 0.89 6.29
CA ILE A 74 15.17 1.60 6.75
C ILE A 74 16.42 0.74 6.56
N ASP A 75 16.37 -0.54 6.94
CA ASP A 75 17.49 -1.48 6.90
C ASP A 75 17.93 -1.77 5.44
N SER A 76 17.01 -1.67 4.49
CA SER A 76 17.29 -1.72 3.05
C SER A 76 17.80 -0.40 2.46
N GLY A 77 17.99 0.64 3.29
CA GLY A 77 18.46 1.94 2.86
C GLY A 77 17.40 2.84 2.22
N LEU A 78 16.12 2.45 2.30
CA LEU A 78 15.00 3.24 1.78
C LEU A 78 14.81 4.48 2.66
N PHE A 79 14.63 5.64 2.02
CA PHE A 79 14.31 6.89 2.70
C PHE A 79 13.33 7.72 1.89
N GLY A 80 12.57 8.58 2.57
CA GLY A 80 11.61 9.48 1.95
C GLY A 80 10.40 8.75 1.32
N ALA A 81 9.52 9.53 0.68
CA ALA A 81 8.40 9.03 -0.11
C ALA A 81 8.06 10.00 -1.25
N PRO A 82 7.61 9.51 -2.43
CA PRO A 82 7.69 8.10 -2.84
C PRO A 82 9.14 7.69 -3.13
N SER A 83 9.44 6.41 -2.90
CA SER A 83 10.74 5.79 -3.19
C SER A 83 10.52 4.43 -3.83
N PHE A 84 11.41 4.06 -4.76
CA PHE A 84 11.32 2.85 -5.57
C PHE A 84 12.66 2.13 -5.53
N THR A 85 12.63 0.80 -5.55
CA THR A 85 13.83 -0.04 -5.66
C THR A 85 13.72 -0.94 -6.88
N THR A 86 14.81 -1.13 -7.61
CA THR A 86 14.89 -2.10 -8.71
C THR A 86 15.22 -3.50 -8.18
N GLU A 87 15.08 -4.54 -9.03
CA GLU A 87 15.45 -5.91 -8.65
C GLU A 87 16.94 -6.05 -8.31
N ASP A 88 17.79 -5.22 -8.90
CA ASP A 88 19.24 -5.19 -8.66
C ASP A 88 19.64 -4.43 -7.39
N GLY A 89 18.66 -3.84 -6.68
CA GLY A 89 18.85 -3.17 -5.39
C GLY A 89 19.10 -1.66 -5.49
N ASP A 90 19.05 -1.07 -6.68
CA ASP A 90 19.18 0.38 -6.83
C ASP A 90 17.93 1.11 -6.32
N MET A 91 18.15 2.24 -5.64
CA MET A 91 17.10 3.03 -5.02
C MET A 91 16.92 4.38 -5.70
N TYR A 92 15.67 4.73 -5.98
CA TYR A 92 15.23 5.99 -6.59
C TYR A 92 14.26 6.69 -5.67
N TRP A 93 14.57 7.93 -5.31
CA TRP A 93 13.71 8.76 -4.47
C TRP A 93 13.13 9.94 -5.27
N GLY A 94 11.82 10.14 -5.14
CA GLY A 94 11.08 11.20 -5.82
C GLY A 94 10.22 10.68 -6.97
N ASN A 95 9.05 11.30 -7.16
CA ASN A 95 8.13 10.94 -8.23
C ASN A 95 8.71 11.25 -9.64
N ASP A 96 9.54 12.29 -9.73
CA ASP A 96 10.29 12.67 -10.93
C ASP A 96 11.28 11.57 -11.39
N ARG A 97 11.70 10.69 -10.48
CA ARG A 97 12.62 9.58 -10.75
C ARG A 97 11.93 8.26 -11.09
N LEU A 98 10.60 8.22 -11.15
CA LEU A 98 9.87 7.00 -11.50
C LEU A 98 10.24 6.49 -12.91
N LEU A 99 10.34 7.39 -13.89
CA LEU A 99 10.71 7.01 -15.25
C LEU A 99 12.15 6.50 -15.33
N ASP A 100 13.05 7.07 -14.52
CA ASP A 100 14.44 6.59 -14.43
C ASP A 100 14.52 5.18 -13.84
N ALA A 101 13.76 4.91 -12.78
CA ALA A 101 13.68 3.58 -12.16
C ALA A 101 13.15 2.53 -13.15
N LEU A 102 12.15 2.89 -13.96
CA LEU A 102 11.61 2.01 -15.01
C LEU A 102 12.59 1.79 -16.17
N ALA A 103 13.35 2.81 -16.55
CA ALA A 103 14.33 2.70 -17.63
C ALA A 103 15.57 1.89 -17.21
N HIS A 104 15.97 1.95 -15.94
CA HIS A 104 17.01 1.07 -15.39
C HIS A 104 16.59 -0.39 -15.43
N HIS A 105 15.30 -0.68 -15.28
CA HIS A 105 14.82 -2.04 -15.42
C HIS A 105 15.11 -2.56 -16.85
N HIS A 106 16.23 -3.24 -16.99
CA HIS A 106 16.61 -3.95 -18.19
C HIS A 106 15.78 -5.23 -18.22
N PRO A 107 14.79 -5.39 -19.12
CA PRO A 107 14.12 -6.67 -19.25
C PRO A 107 15.15 -7.68 -19.71
N THR A 108 15.51 -8.63 -18.84
CA THR A 108 16.29 -9.79 -19.26
C THR A 108 15.52 -10.49 -20.38
N PRO A 109 16.11 -10.71 -21.57
CA PRO A 109 15.41 -11.40 -22.64
C PRO A 109 14.95 -12.78 -22.17
N GLY A 110 13.65 -12.98 -21.98
CA GLY A 110 13.06 -14.26 -21.57
C GLY A 110 12.18 -14.23 -20.31
N THR A 111 12.19 -13.15 -19.52
CA THR A 111 11.26 -12.99 -18.38
C THR A 111 10.09 -12.10 -18.80
N SER A 112 9.09 -12.69 -19.44
CA SER A 112 7.77 -12.07 -19.55
C SER A 112 7.19 -11.94 -18.14
N GLY A 113 7.18 -10.72 -17.61
CA GLY A 113 6.74 -10.40 -16.26
C GLY A 113 5.27 -10.76 -16.01
N PHE A 114 5.05 -11.90 -15.37
CA PHE A 114 4.13 -12.06 -14.24
C PHE A 114 4.70 -13.18 -13.35
N SER A 115 5.57 -12.85 -12.40
CA SER A 115 6.04 -13.81 -11.40
C SER A 115 5.22 -13.65 -10.12
N ALA A 116 4.09 -14.36 -10.06
CA ALA A 116 3.50 -14.71 -8.79
C ALA A 116 4.37 -15.82 -8.17
N LYS A 117 5.27 -15.46 -7.26
CA LYS A 117 5.84 -16.40 -6.29
C LYS A 117 5.74 -15.80 -4.90
N ALA A 118 4.61 -16.03 -4.25
CA ALA A 118 4.57 -16.12 -2.80
C ALA A 118 5.09 -17.52 -2.44
N ASN A 119 6.28 -17.60 -1.88
CA ASN A 119 6.67 -18.74 -1.06
C ASN A 119 6.32 -18.39 0.39
N LEU A 120 5.10 -18.73 0.80
CA LEU A 120 4.70 -19.09 2.16
C LEU A 120 3.52 -20.07 2.05
#